data_AF-A0AAJ3NGS4-F1
#
_entry.id   AF-A0AAJ3NGS4-F1
#
_cell.length_a   1.000
_cell.length_b   1.000
_cell.length_c   1.000
_cell.angle_alpha   90.00
_cell.angle_beta   90.00
_cell.angle_gamma   90.00
#
_symmetry.space_group_name_H-M   'P 1'
#
loop_
_entity.id
_entity.type
_entity.pdbx_description
1 polymer ?
#
loop_
_entity_poly.entity_id
_entity_poly.type
_entity_poly.pdbx_seq_one_letter_code
_entity_poly.pdbx_strand_id
1 'polypeptide(L)'
;MKKYRIFSLICFFMAILAYSQKVDTIATIGELKDEKNVKMQVDKDGRKYYWDDKLQAKIYTEDNGDKLIEMDEIKLLNKPHFNNQLDRNYFDFLNKKLFRVYPLFVNALEQYRSLQTDLEKVNEDDRRSYARKRQNELADRYEAKLRDLTTTEGQVFAKLMNRATGKTVFTIIRDLRGGWSAFWWNLKGKAADIELKKEYNPYLNRDDEFIESLLQSNWNYGYLTPYPGYKDFKVKKSVD
;
A
#
# COMPACT_ATOMS: atom_id res chain seq x y z
N MET A 1 -6.67 -52.24 26.85
CA MET A 1 -6.94 -50.78 26.91
C MET A 1 -5.93 -49.97 26.08
N LYS A 2 -6.00 -50.00 24.74
CA LYS A 2 -5.10 -49.21 23.84
C LYS A 2 -5.78 -48.61 22.60
N LYS A 3 -7.05 -48.91 22.32
CA LYS A 3 -7.75 -48.47 21.10
C LYS A 3 -8.29 -47.02 21.17
N TYR A 4 -8.54 -46.49 22.36
CA TYR A 4 -9.09 -45.13 22.54
C TYR A 4 -8.06 -43.99 22.35
N ARG A 5 -6.74 -44.27 22.40
CA ARG A 5 -5.71 -43.23 22.17
C ARG A 5 -5.55 -42.87 20.69
N ILE A 6 -5.79 -43.82 19.78
CA ILE A 6 -5.71 -43.59 18.33
C ILE A 6 -6.96 -42.83 17.86
N PHE A 7 -8.13 -43.15 18.40
CA PHE A 7 -9.39 -42.45 18.05
C PHE A 7 -9.37 -40.98 18.50
N SER A 8 -8.75 -40.68 19.65
CA SER A 8 -8.57 -39.29 20.13
C SER A 8 -7.66 -38.46 19.21
N LEU A 9 -6.58 -39.06 18.68
CA LEU A 9 -5.68 -38.40 17.73
C LEU A 9 -6.32 -38.12 16.37
N ILE A 10 -7.18 -39.03 15.89
CA ILE A 10 -7.93 -38.84 14.63
C ILE A 10 -8.99 -37.73 14.78
N CYS A 11 -9.68 -37.66 15.92
CA CYS A 11 -10.61 -36.56 16.20
C CYS A 11 -9.90 -35.19 16.30
N PHE A 12 -8.68 -35.16 16.86
CA PHE A 12 -7.90 -33.93 16.93
C PHE A 12 -7.42 -33.47 15.54
N PHE A 13 -7.09 -34.40 14.65
CA PHE A 13 -6.68 -34.07 13.27
C PHE A 13 -7.86 -33.61 12.39
N MET A 14 -9.07 -34.17 12.60
CA MET A 14 -10.29 -33.69 11.92
C MET A 14 -10.71 -32.28 12.38
N ALA A 15 -10.50 -31.93 13.65
CA ALA A 15 -10.81 -30.59 14.16
C ALA A 15 -9.92 -29.50 13.53
N ILE A 16 -8.66 -29.82 13.19
CA ILE A 16 -7.73 -28.90 12.51
C ILE A 16 -8.14 -28.69 11.04
N LEU A 17 -8.62 -29.73 10.36
CA LEU A 17 -9.12 -29.62 8.98
C LEU A 17 -10.40 -28.78 8.89
N ALA A 18 -11.30 -28.84 9.89
CA ALA A 18 -12.48 -27.99 9.94
C ALA A 18 -12.14 -26.50 10.19
N TYR A 19 -11.03 -26.20 10.87
CA TYR A 19 -10.57 -24.82 11.06
C TYR A 19 -9.91 -24.23 9.80
N SER A 20 -9.46 -25.07 8.87
CA SER A 20 -8.79 -24.64 7.63
C SER A 20 -9.76 -24.13 6.55
N GLN A 21 -11.08 -24.25 6.73
CA GLN A 21 -12.07 -23.73 5.80
C GLN A 21 -12.64 -22.36 6.20
N LYS A 22 -11.89 -21.56 6.99
CA LYS A 22 -12.16 -20.11 7.04
C LYS A 22 -11.63 -19.42 5.78
N VAL A 23 -12.40 -19.63 4.70
CA VAL A 23 -12.79 -18.62 3.71
C VAL A 23 -11.64 -17.90 3.00
N ASP A 24 -11.10 -18.53 1.94
CA ASP A 24 -10.65 -17.81 0.75
C ASP A 24 -11.87 -17.57 -0.15
N THR A 25 -12.85 -16.79 0.31
CA THR A 25 -13.72 -16.12 -0.65
C THR A 25 -12.85 -15.11 -1.36
N ILE A 26 -12.66 -15.31 -2.67
CA ILE A 26 -12.47 -14.21 -3.62
C ILE A 26 -13.30 -13.06 -3.08
N ALA A 27 -12.64 -11.95 -2.76
CA ALA A 27 -13.23 -10.78 -2.14
C ALA A 27 -14.64 -10.58 -2.71
N THR A 28 -15.65 -10.93 -1.90
CA THR A 28 -17.03 -10.55 -2.16
C THR A 28 -16.96 -9.07 -2.44
N ILE A 29 -17.52 -8.65 -3.59
CA ILE A 29 -17.78 -7.23 -3.89
C ILE A 29 -18.34 -6.67 -2.59
N GLY A 30 -17.52 -5.85 -1.91
CA GLY A 30 -17.76 -5.54 -0.51
C GLY A 30 -19.16 -4.97 -0.36
N GLU A 31 -19.90 -5.44 0.63
CA GLU A 31 -21.21 -4.88 0.97
C GLU A 31 -21.10 -3.34 1.01
N LEU A 32 -22.00 -2.66 0.29
CA LEU A 32 -22.07 -1.21 0.26
C LEU A 32 -22.15 -0.69 1.70
N LYS A 33 -21.35 0.33 2.05
CA LYS A 33 -21.39 0.94 3.38
C LYS A 33 -22.85 1.34 3.71
N ASP A 34 -23.33 0.95 4.89
CA ASP A 34 -24.64 1.36 5.40
C ASP A 34 -24.74 2.90 5.40
N GLU A 35 -25.76 3.43 4.69
CA GLU A 35 -25.98 4.86 4.44
C GLU A 35 -26.01 5.71 5.73
N LYS A 36 -26.35 5.10 6.88
CA LYS A 36 -26.54 5.80 8.16
C LYS A 36 -25.29 6.50 8.70
N ASN A 37 -24.10 6.15 8.23
CA ASN A 37 -22.83 6.70 8.76
C ASN A 37 -21.96 7.38 7.69
N VAL A 38 -22.48 7.67 6.50
CA VAL A 38 -21.69 8.27 5.41
C VAL A 38 -22.00 9.76 5.25
N LYS A 39 -20.95 10.58 5.16
CA LYS A 39 -21.09 12.03 4.93
C LYS A 39 -21.47 12.27 3.46
N MET A 40 -22.70 12.73 3.24
CA MET A 40 -23.20 13.10 1.92
C MET A 40 -22.58 14.41 1.45
N GLN A 41 -22.18 14.46 0.19
CA GLN A 41 -21.67 15.62 -0.53
C GLN A 41 -22.67 16.04 -1.61
N VAL A 42 -22.58 17.28 -2.10
CA VAL A 42 -23.47 17.82 -3.13
C VAL A 42 -22.65 18.15 -4.36
N ASP A 43 -23.03 17.60 -5.52
CA ASP A 43 -22.37 17.92 -6.79
C ASP A 43 -22.84 19.29 -7.33
N LYS A 44 -22.19 19.78 -8.39
CA LYS A 44 -22.50 21.02 -9.10
C LYS A 44 -23.96 21.12 -9.56
N ASP A 45 -24.60 19.97 -9.79
CA ASP A 45 -26.01 19.85 -10.20
C ASP A 45 -26.99 19.79 -9.00
N GLY A 46 -26.52 19.92 -7.76
CA GLY A 46 -27.36 19.83 -6.56
C GLY A 46 -27.70 18.40 -6.11
N ARG A 47 -27.20 17.37 -6.81
CA ARG A 47 -27.41 15.95 -6.46
C ARG A 47 -26.57 15.55 -5.25
N LYS A 48 -27.18 14.86 -4.29
CA LYS A 48 -26.48 14.31 -3.11
C LYS A 48 -25.82 12.98 -3.46
N TYR A 49 -24.54 12.84 -3.14
CA TYR A 49 -23.81 11.58 -3.31
C TYR A 49 -22.96 11.28 -2.09
N TYR A 50 -22.57 10.02 -1.94
CA TYR A 50 -21.42 9.66 -1.12
C TYR A 50 -20.32 9.03 -1.96
N TRP A 51 -19.07 9.25 -1.57
CA TRP A 51 -17.91 8.65 -2.23
C TRP A 51 -17.59 7.30 -1.59
N ASP A 52 -17.53 6.26 -2.40
CA ASP A 52 -17.05 4.94 -1.97
C ASP A 52 -15.57 4.77 -2.32
N ASP A 53 -14.72 4.71 -1.30
CA ASP A 53 -13.26 4.54 -1.48
C ASP A 53 -12.88 3.20 -2.12
N LYS A 54 -13.71 2.17 -1.99
CA LYS A 54 -13.42 0.84 -2.57
C LYS A 54 -13.79 0.81 -4.05
N LEU A 55 -14.98 1.33 -4.38
CA LEU A 55 -15.47 1.37 -5.76
C LEU A 55 -14.89 2.54 -6.56
N GLN A 56 -14.27 3.52 -5.88
CA GLN A 56 -13.82 4.78 -6.49
C GLN A 56 -14.93 5.41 -7.33
N ALA A 57 -16.14 5.43 -6.74
CA ALA A 57 -17.35 5.82 -7.42
C ALA A 57 -18.19 6.74 -6.54
N LYS A 58 -18.87 7.69 -7.18
CA LYS A 58 -19.95 8.46 -6.56
C LYS A 58 -21.21 7.63 -6.60
N ILE A 59 -21.84 7.45 -5.45
CA ILE A 59 -23.11 6.75 -5.33
C ILE A 59 -24.18 7.77 -5.00
N TYR A 60 -25.17 7.88 -5.88
CA TYR A 60 -26.34 8.70 -5.70
C TYR A 60 -27.51 7.79 -5.33
N THR A 61 -28.33 8.24 -4.37
CA THR A 61 -29.59 7.60 -4.03
C THR A 61 -30.70 8.44 -4.68
N GLU A 62 -31.43 7.85 -5.62
CA GLU A 62 -32.58 8.50 -6.27
C GLU A 62 -33.82 8.42 -5.37
N ASP A 63 -34.80 9.30 -5.62
CA ASP A 63 -36.03 9.41 -4.80
C ASP A 63 -36.91 8.14 -4.86
N ASN A 64 -36.74 7.32 -5.89
CA ASN A 64 -37.37 6.00 -6.08
C ASN A 64 -36.69 4.88 -5.28
N GLY A 65 -35.55 5.15 -4.64
CA GLY A 65 -34.72 4.16 -3.92
C GLY A 65 -33.67 3.47 -4.79
N ASP A 66 -33.57 3.79 -6.08
CA ASP A 66 -32.54 3.24 -6.97
C ASP A 66 -31.17 3.90 -6.70
N LYS A 67 -30.10 3.14 -6.91
CA LYS A 67 -28.72 3.59 -6.74
C LYS A 67 -28.06 3.82 -8.09
N LEU A 68 -27.71 5.07 -8.37
CA LEU A 68 -26.89 5.42 -9.53
C LEU A 68 -25.42 5.45 -9.10
N ILE A 69 -24.59 4.65 -9.78
CA ILE A 69 -23.15 4.56 -9.51
C ILE A 69 -22.41 5.22 -10.67
N GLU A 70 -21.77 6.36 -10.41
CA GLU A 70 -20.89 7.04 -11.35
C GLU A 70 -19.44 6.68 -11.02
N MET A 71 -18.81 5.91 -11.91
CA MET A 71 -17.45 5.41 -11.73
C MET A 71 -16.43 6.30 -12.47
N ASP A 72 -15.22 6.39 -11.93
CA ASP A 72 -14.08 6.98 -12.64
C ASP A 72 -13.72 6.16 -13.90
N GLU A 73 -13.17 6.82 -14.91
CA GLU A 73 -12.65 6.18 -16.13
C GLU A 73 -11.55 5.15 -15.78
N ILE A 74 -11.75 3.90 -16.20
CA ILE A 74 -10.78 2.82 -16.01
C ILE A 74 -9.80 2.81 -17.18
N LYS A 75 -8.51 3.05 -16.90
CA LYS A 75 -7.45 2.90 -17.89
C LYS A 75 -7.07 1.42 -18.01
N LEU A 76 -7.48 0.80 -19.11
CA LEU A 76 -7.01 -0.53 -19.48
C LEU A 76 -5.56 -0.44 -19.97
N LEU A 77 -4.65 -1.04 -19.22
CA LEU A 77 -3.25 -1.09 -19.58
C LEU A 77 -2.94 -2.41 -20.26
N ASN A 78 -2.00 -2.36 -21.20
CA ASN A 78 -1.49 -3.57 -21.82
C ASN A 78 -0.88 -4.47 -20.74
N LYS A 79 -1.14 -5.77 -20.85
CA LYS A 79 -0.51 -6.76 -19.98
C LYS A 79 1.01 -6.64 -20.12
N PRO A 80 1.78 -6.74 -19.03
CA PRO A 80 3.23 -6.67 -19.10
C PRO A 80 3.76 -7.76 -20.02
N HIS A 81 4.76 -7.42 -20.84
CA HIS A 81 5.38 -8.38 -21.74
C HIS A 81 6.35 -9.28 -20.96
N PHE A 82 6.14 -10.59 -21.04
CA PHE A 82 7.00 -11.56 -20.37
C PHE A 82 7.96 -12.22 -21.35
N ASN A 83 9.26 -12.12 -21.08
CA ASN A 83 10.26 -12.72 -21.97
C ASN A 83 10.33 -14.24 -21.81
N ASN A 84 10.09 -14.75 -20.60
CA ASN A 84 10.17 -16.17 -20.27
C ASN A 84 9.31 -16.50 -19.03
N GLN A 85 9.29 -17.78 -18.64
CA GLN A 85 8.54 -18.22 -17.47
C GLN A 85 9.13 -17.69 -16.15
N LEU A 86 10.45 -17.51 -16.06
CA LEU A 86 11.09 -16.97 -14.85
C LEU A 86 10.64 -15.54 -14.58
N ASP A 87 10.47 -14.76 -15.63
CA ASP A 87 10.02 -13.38 -15.60
C ASP A 87 8.56 -13.28 -15.13
N ARG A 88 7.70 -14.19 -15.58
CA ARG A 88 6.34 -14.35 -15.04
C ARG A 88 6.35 -14.73 -13.56
N ASN A 89 7.17 -15.72 -13.18
CA ASN A 89 7.30 -16.14 -11.78
C ASN A 89 7.81 -14.99 -10.90
N TYR A 90 8.72 -14.18 -11.43
CA TYR A 90 9.25 -12.99 -10.75
C TYR A 90 8.18 -11.92 -10.58
N PHE A 91 7.36 -11.68 -11.60
CA PHE A 91 6.21 -10.79 -11.52
C PHE A 91 5.20 -11.25 -10.45
N ASP A 92 4.86 -12.53 -10.40
CA ASP A 92 3.97 -13.10 -9.38
C ASP A 92 4.58 -13.00 -7.96
N PHE A 93 5.90 -13.20 -7.86
CA PHE A 93 6.65 -13.02 -6.62
C PHE A 93 6.60 -11.55 -6.15
N LEU A 94 6.82 -10.59 -7.05
CA LEU A 94 6.66 -9.15 -6.77
C LEU A 94 5.25 -8.82 -6.33
N ASN A 95 4.22 -9.41 -6.94
CA ASN A 95 2.83 -9.21 -6.53
C ASN A 95 2.61 -9.64 -5.07
N LYS A 96 3.09 -10.83 -4.69
CA LYS A 96 3.01 -11.30 -3.29
C LYS A 96 3.70 -10.34 -2.32
N LYS A 97 4.87 -9.81 -2.70
CA LYS A 97 5.58 -8.82 -1.88
C LYS A 97 4.81 -7.50 -1.79
N LEU A 98 4.27 -7.03 -2.91
CA LEU A 98 3.45 -5.84 -2.97
C LEU A 98 2.26 -5.94 -2.01
N PHE A 99 1.48 -7.02 -2.04
CA PHE A 99 0.34 -7.20 -1.13
C PHE A 99 0.72 -7.16 0.35
N ARG A 100 1.86 -7.77 0.72
CA ARG A 100 2.35 -7.74 2.11
C ARG A 100 2.82 -6.34 2.52
N VAL A 101 3.45 -5.61 1.61
CA VAL A 101 4.08 -4.31 1.88
C VAL A 101 3.08 -3.16 1.81
N TYR A 102 2.08 -3.24 0.94
CA TYR A 102 1.20 -2.13 0.60
C TYR A 102 0.49 -1.51 1.83
N PRO A 103 -0.08 -2.27 2.78
CA PRO A 103 -0.71 -1.68 3.97
C PRO A 103 0.29 -0.92 4.85
N LEU A 104 1.52 -1.43 4.98
CA LEU A 104 2.60 -0.78 5.74
C LEU A 104 3.02 0.52 5.05
N PHE A 105 3.13 0.50 3.73
CA PHE A 105 3.42 1.67 2.90
C PHE A 105 2.34 2.75 3.05
N VAL A 106 1.06 2.42 2.93
CA VAL A 106 -0.04 3.40 3.05
C VAL A 106 0.01 4.08 4.42
N ASN A 107 0.18 3.30 5.50
CA ASN A 107 0.28 3.83 6.85
C ASN A 107 1.50 4.73 7.04
N ALA A 108 2.65 4.36 6.47
CA ALA A 108 3.86 5.17 6.52
C ALA A 108 3.72 6.47 5.70
N LEU A 109 3.11 6.41 4.53
CA LEU A 109 2.88 7.56 3.66
C LEU A 109 1.96 8.60 4.32
N GLU A 110 0.82 8.15 4.87
CA GLU A 110 -0.13 9.01 5.57
C GLU A 110 0.57 9.81 6.67
N GLN A 111 1.34 9.11 7.50
CA GLN A 111 1.94 9.77 8.64
C GLN A 111 3.20 10.59 8.27
N TYR A 112 3.93 10.19 7.23
CA TYR A 112 4.97 11.05 6.65
C TYR A 112 4.37 12.39 6.20
N ARG A 113 3.22 12.37 5.52
CA ARG A 113 2.51 13.59 5.10
C ARG A 113 1.93 14.38 6.27
N SER A 114 1.37 13.70 7.28
CA SER A 114 0.91 14.36 8.50
C SER A 114 2.05 15.10 9.18
N LEU A 115 3.22 14.46 9.29
CA LEU A 115 4.41 15.10 9.82
C LEU A 115 4.82 16.33 9.00
N GLN A 116 4.85 16.25 7.67
CA GLN A 116 5.15 17.42 6.83
C GLN A 116 4.17 18.57 7.10
N THR A 117 2.87 18.26 7.18
CA THR A 117 1.81 19.24 7.45
C THR A 117 1.95 19.86 8.84
N ASP A 118 2.30 19.07 9.86
CA ASP A 118 2.53 19.56 11.21
C ASP A 118 3.75 20.50 11.23
N LEU A 119 4.83 20.13 10.53
CA LEU A 119 6.04 20.93 10.44
C LEU A 119 5.84 22.28 9.74
N GLU A 120 4.86 22.41 8.86
CA GLU A 120 4.49 23.67 8.21
C GLU A 120 3.80 24.65 9.16
N LYS A 121 3.13 24.16 10.21
CA LYS A 121 2.29 24.97 11.13
C LYS A 121 3.02 25.50 12.37
N VAL A 122 4.25 25.07 12.63
CA VAL A 122 4.98 25.43 13.86
C VAL A 122 5.85 26.69 13.66
N ASN A 123 5.74 27.63 14.60
CA ASN A 123 6.55 28.87 14.67
C ASN A 123 8.05 28.60 14.80
N GLU A 124 8.90 29.40 14.15
CA GLU A 124 10.35 29.17 14.02
C GLU A 124 11.10 28.86 15.33
N ASP A 125 10.75 29.54 16.42
CA ASP A 125 11.49 29.48 17.69
C ASP A 125 11.39 28.11 18.40
N ASP A 126 10.20 27.51 18.45
CA ASP A 126 9.97 26.18 19.03
C ASP A 126 9.93 25.05 17.99
N ARG A 127 9.92 25.40 16.69
CA ARG A 127 9.87 24.47 15.56
C ARG A 127 10.95 23.41 15.68
N ARG A 128 12.15 23.78 16.09
CA ARG A 128 13.30 22.89 16.04
C ARG A 128 13.22 21.77 17.08
N SER A 129 12.83 22.07 18.31
CA SER A 129 12.78 21.09 19.41
C SER A 129 11.54 20.20 19.29
N TYR A 130 10.39 20.80 19.00
CA TYR A 130 9.13 20.09 18.81
C TYR A 130 9.17 19.18 17.58
N ALA A 131 9.66 19.69 16.44
CA ALA A 131 9.87 18.88 15.24
C ALA A 131 10.77 17.68 15.53
N ARG A 132 11.89 17.89 16.22
CA ARG A 132 12.83 16.80 16.55
C ARG A 132 12.18 15.69 17.34
N LYS A 133 11.52 16.04 18.45
CA LYS A 133 10.88 15.05 19.32
C LYS A 133 9.80 14.29 18.55
N ARG A 134 8.95 15.02 17.83
CA ARG A 134 7.87 14.42 17.04
C ARG A 134 8.39 13.54 15.90
N GLN A 135 9.42 14.00 15.17
CA GLN A 135 10.09 13.24 14.11
C GLN A 135 10.65 11.92 14.65
N ASN A 136 11.35 11.95 15.78
CA ASN A 136 11.96 10.76 16.38
C ASN A 136 10.89 9.76 16.87
N GLU A 137 9.93 10.20 17.69
CA GLU A 137 8.85 9.34 18.20
C GLU A 137 8.08 8.64 17.08
N LEU A 138 7.88 9.36 15.98
CA LEU A 138 7.14 8.86 14.84
C LEU A 138 7.99 7.86 14.05
N ALA A 139 9.26 8.17 13.83
CA ALA A 139 10.19 7.30 13.13
C ALA A 139 10.43 5.98 13.87
N ASP A 140 10.58 6.00 15.19
CA ASP A 140 10.76 4.79 16.02
C ASP A 140 9.56 3.84 15.91
N ARG A 141 8.33 4.40 15.91
CA ARG A 141 7.11 3.62 15.71
C ARG A 141 7.03 2.97 14.33
N TYR A 142 7.60 3.59 13.28
CA TYR A 142 7.66 2.99 11.95
C TYR A 142 8.72 1.93 11.85
N GLU A 143 9.91 2.23 12.33
CA GLU A 143 11.03 1.30 12.27
C GLU A 143 10.64 -0.04 12.89
N ALA A 144 9.89 -0.03 14.01
CA ALA A 144 9.35 -1.24 14.62
C ALA A 144 8.47 -2.07 13.66
N LYS A 145 7.61 -1.44 12.86
CA LYS A 145 6.74 -2.12 11.90
C LYS A 145 7.49 -2.59 10.65
N LEU A 146 8.51 -1.84 10.24
CA LEU A 146 9.29 -2.15 9.04
C LEU A 146 10.34 -3.23 9.30
N ARG A 147 10.80 -3.41 10.55
CA ARG A 147 11.86 -4.38 10.93
C ARG A 147 11.61 -5.81 10.46
N ASP A 148 10.35 -6.21 10.33
CA ASP A 148 9.95 -7.57 9.94
C ASP A 148 9.86 -7.77 8.42
N LEU A 149 10.20 -6.75 7.63
CA LEU A 149 10.29 -6.85 6.18
C LEU A 149 11.53 -7.63 5.76
N THR A 150 11.36 -8.50 4.78
CA THR A 150 12.49 -9.10 4.05
C THR A 150 13.16 -8.08 3.14
N THR A 151 14.40 -8.34 2.70
CA THR A 151 15.15 -7.41 1.83
C THR A 151 14.36 -6.98 0.61
N THR A 152 13.75 -7.92 -0.11
CA THR A 152 12.92 -7.63 -1.29
C THR A 152 11.68 -6.82 -0.92
N GLU A 153 11.04 -7.12 0.21
CA GLU A 153 9.87 -6.37 0.67
C GLU A 153 10.22 -4.92 1.01
N GLY A 154 11.36 -4.68 1.67
CA GLY A 154 11.83 -3.32 1.88
C GLY A 154 12.23 -2.62 0.58
N GLN A 155 12.77 -3.34 -0.42
CA GLN A 155 13.01 -2.75 -1.74
C GLN A 155 11.71 -2.30 -2.41
N VAL A 156 10.65 -3.13 -2.37
CA VAL A 156 9.31 -2.74 -2.86
C VAL A 156 8.79 -1.54 -2.07
N PHE A 157 8.92 -1.53 -0.75
CA PHE A 157 8.53 -0.41 0.10
C PHE A 157 9.26 0.89 -0.30
N ALA A 158 10.57 0.83 -0.54
CA ALA A 158 11.36 1.98 -0.97
C ALA A 158 10.84 2.57 -2.27
N LYS A 159 10.54 1.71 -3.24
CA LYS A 159 10.01 2.09 -4.55
C LYS A 159 8.65 2.76 -4.42
N LEU A 160 7.74 2.21 -3.61
CA LEU A 160 6.42 2.81 -3.35
C LEU A 160 6.53 4.18 -2.68
N MET A 161 7.41 4.32 -1.67
CA MET A 161 7.65 5.61 -1.01
C MET A 161 8.20 6.65 -2.00
N ASN A 162 9.13 6.25 -2.86
CA ASN A 162 9.66 7.11 -3.91
C ASN A 162 8.56 7.51 -4.91
N ARG A 163 7.78 6.55 -5.42
CA ARG A 163 6.63 6.80 -6.30
C ARG A 163 5.64 7.80 -5.69
N ALA A 164 5.35 7.70 -4.40
CA ALA A 164 4.33 8.50 -3.74
C ALA A 164 4.80 9.90 -3.28
N THR A 165 6.09 10.06 -3.00
CA THR A 165 6.65 11.30 -2.43
C THR A 165 7.61 12.03 -3.38
N GLY A 166 8.06 11.36 -4.45
CA GLY A 166 9.14 11.83 -5.31
C GLY A 166 10.52 11.85 -4.64
N LYS A 167 10.65 11.32 -3.42
CA LYS A 167 11.89 11.33 -2.64
C LYS A 167 12.43 9.92 -2.49
N THR A 168 13.74 9.77 -2.69
CA THR A 168 14.44 8.52 -2.35
C THR A 168 14.31 8.25 -0.85
N VAL A 169 14.34 6.97 -0.49
CA VAL A 169 14.37 6.55 0.90
C VAL A 169 15.58 7.16 1.63
N PHE A 170 16.73 7.27 0.97
CA PHE A 170 17.88 7.96 1.53
C PHE A 170 17.55 9.41 1.93
N THR A 171 16.86 10.15 1.06
CA THR A 171 16.38 11.51 1.36
C THR A 171 15.39 11.51 2.51
N ILE A 172 14.44 10.58 2.54
CA ILE A 172 13.44 10.47 3.62
C ILE A 172 14.12 10.20 4.97
N ILE A 173 15.05 9.25 5.04
CA ILE A 173 15.83 8.95 6.26
C ILE A 173 16.53 10.22 6.75
N ARG A 174 17.18 10.95 5.85
CA ARG A 174 17.88 12.20 6.17
C ARG A 174 16.92 13.26 6.70
N ASP A 175 15.76 13.45 6.06
CA ASP A 175 14.72 14.40 6.47
C ASP A 175 14.14 14.05 7.86
N LEU A 176 14.04 12.75 8.17
CA LEU A 176 13.58 12.21 9.45
C LEU A 176 14.71 12.05 10.48
N ARG A 177 15.86 12.70 10.27
CA ARG A 177 17.03 12.68 11.19
C ARG A 177 17.52 11.27 11.53
N GLY A 178 17.33 10.34 10.62
CA GLY A 178 17.84 8.99 10.73
C GLY A 178 16.95 8.00 11.47
N GLY A 179 15.71 8.34 11.83
CA GLY A 179 14.84 7.42 12.59
C GLY A 179 14.33 6.19 11.83
N TRP A 180 14.62 6.06 10.52
CA TRP A 180 14.46 4.79 9.77
C TRP A 180 15.81 4.13 9.45
N SER A 181 16.93 4.74 9.87
CA SER A 181 18.25 4.29 9.41
C SER A 181 18.55 2.89 9.87
N ALA A 182 18.24 2.54 11.12
CA ALA A 182 18.60 1.23 11.66
C ALA A 182 17.80 0.10 10.96
N PHE A 183 16.54 0.35 10.59
CA PHE A 183 15.79 -0.54 9.69
C PHE A 183 16.55 -0.79 8.38
N TRP A 184 16.94 0.27 7.67
CA TRP A 184 17.63 0.14 6.38
C TRP A 184 19.04 -0.45 6.49
N TRP A 185 19.76 -0.18 7.58
CA TRP A 185 21.06 -0.80 7.86
C TRP A 185 20.91 -2.31 8.12
N ASN A 186 19.92 -2.71 8.92
CA ASN A 186 19.60 -4.12 9.16
C ASN A 186 19.22 -4.83 7.86
N LEU A 187 18.47 -4.16 7.00
CA LEU A 187 18.00 -4.71 5.75
C LEU A 187 19.14 -4.85 4.71
N LYS A 188 19.99 -3.81 4.61
CA LYS A 188 21.20 -3.81 3.76
C LYS A 188 22.24 -4.84 4.22
N GLY A 189 22.36 -5.07 5.54
CA GLY A 189 23.28 -6.06 6.10
C GLY A 189 22.91 -7.52 5.82
N LYS A 190 21.64 -7.82 5.54
CA LYS A 190 21.16 -9.19 5.24
C LYS A 190 21.35 -9.61 3.78
N ALA A 191 21.35 -8.65 2.87
CA ALA A 191 21.64 -8.83 1.45
C ALA A 191 22.01 -7.46 0.88
N ALA A 192 23.28 -7.28 0.49
CA ALA A 192 23.94 -6.00 0.24
C ALA A 192 23.39 -5.15 -0.93
N ASP A 193 22.16 -5.39 -1.40
CA ASP A 193 21.66 -4.99 -2.72
C ASP A 193 20.49 -3.99 -2.69
N ILE A 194 20.23 -3.35 -1.54
CA ILE A 194 19.18 -2.31 -1.48
C ILE A 194 19.72 -0.97 -1.94
N GLU A 195 19.22 -0.53 -3.10
CA GLU A 195 19.54 0.74 -3.71
C GLU A 195 18.71 1.89 -3.08
N LEU A 196 19.04 2.31 -1.86
CA LEU A 196 18.32 3.37 -1.12
C LEU A 196 18.27 4.74 -1.82
N LYS A 197 19.19 4.96 -2.76
CA LYS A 197 19.37 6.21 -3.50
C LYS A 197 18.74 6.18 -4.89
N LYS A 198 18.20 5.04 -5.33
CA LYS A 198 17.63 4.91 -6.66
C LYS A 198 16.24 5.55 -6.72
N GLU A 199 16.01 6.29 -7.79
CA GLU A 199 14.68 6.84 -8.09
C GLU A 199 13.81 5.79 -8.76
N TYR A 200 12.51 5.84 -8.47
CA TYR A 200 11.54 4.95 -9.09
C TYR A 200 11.28 5.41 -10.53
N ASN A 201 11.60 4.55 -11.51
CA ASN A 201 11.43 4.87 -12.92
C ASN A 201 10.96 3.64 -13.73
N PRO A 202 9.64 3.52 -13.97
CA PRO A 202 9.04 2.45 -14.75
C PRO A 202 9.48 2.36 -16.23
N TYR A 203 10.09 3.41 -16.81
CA TYR A 203 10.55 3.36 -18.21
C TYR A 203 11.98 2.84 -18.35
N LEU A 204 12.80 2.97 -17.31
CA LEU A 204 14.21 2.57 -17.33
C LEU A 204 14.46 1.26 -16.60
N ASN A 205 13.60 0.90 -15.65
CA ASN A 205 13.80 -0.26 -14.79
C ASN A 205 12.63 -1.24 -14.89
N ARG A 206 12.93 -2.49 -15.26
CA ARG A 206 11.94 -3.56 -15.44
C ARG A 206 11.17 -3.89 -14.16
N ASP A 207 11.84 -3.90 -13.00
CA ASP A 207 11.16 -4.16 -11.73
C ASP A 207 10.17 -3.02 -11.40
N ASP A 208 10.54 -1.78 -11.71
CA ASP A 208 9.67 -0.62 -11.51
C ASP A 208 8.48 -0.64 -12.46
N GLU A 209 8.69 -1.05 -13.72
CA GLU A 209 7.64 -1.33 -14.71
C GLU A 209 6.65 -2.37 -14.19
N PHE A 210 7.16 -3.48 -13.66
CA PHE A 210 6.34 -4.55 -13.10
C PHE A 210 5.55 -4.09 -11.89
N ILE A 211 6.17 -3.33 -10.98
CA ILE A 211 5.47 -2.75 -9.83
C ILE A 211 4.39 -1.77 -10.30
N GLU A 212 4.65 -0.94 -11.31
CA GLU A 212 3.67 0.02 -11.82
C GLU A 212 2.46 -0.71 -12.45
N SER A 213 2.73 -1.72 -13.27
CA SER A 213 1.70 -2.57 -13.87
C SER A 213 0.87 -3.28 -12.79
N LEU A 214 1.53 -3.82 -11.75
CA LEU A 214 0.86 -4.45 -10.62
C LEU A 214 -0.01 -3.48 -9.83
N LEU A 215 0.48 -2.27 -9.55
CA LEU A 215 -0.30 -1.25 -8.85
C LEU A 215 -1.56 -0.90 -9.63
N GLN A 216 -1.41 -0.56 -10.91
CA GLN A 216 -2.53 -0.17 -11.76
C GLN A 216 -3.54 -1.31 -11.93
N SER A 217 -3.04 -2.53 -12.17
CA SER A 217 -3.87 -3.74 -12.24
C SER A 217 -4.65 -3.98 -10.96
N ASN A 218 -3.97 -3.98 -9.80
CA ASN A 218 -4.62 -4.24 -8.52
C ASN A 218 -5.61 -3.14 -8.11
N TRP A 219 -5.36 -1.88 -8.49
CA TRP A 219 -6.32 -0.79 -8.31
C TRP A 219 -7.54 -0.94 -9.21
N ASN A 220 -7.35 -1.26 -10.48
CA ASN A 220 -8.44 -1.48 -11.42
C ASN A 220 -9.34 -2.67 -11.03
N TYR A 221 -8.74 -3.75 -10.50
CA TYR A 221 -9.49 -4.91 -10.00
C TYR A 221 -10.08 -4.72 -8.60
N GLY A 222 -9.73 -3.63 -7.89
CA GLY A 222 -10.19 -3.37 -6.52
C GLY A 222 -9.52 -4.24 -5.46
N TYR A 223 -8.42 -4.95 -5.77
CA TYR A 223 -7.66 -5.72 -4.78
C TYR A 223 -6.86 -4.85 -3.83
N LEU A 224 -6.42 -3.68 -4.30
CA LEU A 224 -5.76 -2.67 -3.50
C LEU A 224 -6.54 -1.36 -3.59
N THR A 225 -6.70 -0.67 -2.46
CA THR A 225 -7.25 0.70 -2.47
C THR A 225 -6.14 1.67 -2.88
N PRO A 226 -6.34 2.53 -3.89
CA PRO A 226 -5.37 3.55 -4.27
C PRO A 226 -5.03 4.47 -3.09
N TYR A 227 -3.75 4.78 -2.89
CA TYR A 227 -3.34 5.69 -1.85
C TYR A 227 -3.62 7.16 -2.25
N PRO A 228 -3.86 8.09 -1.31
CA PRO A 228 -4.16 9.48 -1.65
C PRO A 228 -3.06 10.11 -2.52
N GLY A 229 -3.41 10.81 -3.60
CA GLY A 229 -2.44 11.42 -4.53
C GLY A 229 -1.71 10.43 -5.44
N TYR A 230 -2.20 9.19 -5.61
CA TYR A 230 -1.59 8.23 -6.53
C TYR A 230 -1.58 8.69 -8.00
N LYS A 231 -2.52 9.57 -8.39
CA LYS A 231 -2.64 10.20 -9.72
C LYS A 231 -1.59 11.30 -9.96
N ASP A 232 -0.96 11.81 -8.90
CA ASP A 232 0.04 12.89 -9.01
C ASP A 232 1.39 12.38 -9.51
N PHE A 233 1.58 11.06 -9.50
CA PHE A 233 2.79 10.43 -10.01
C PHE A 233 2.94 10.70 -11.51
N LYS A 234 3.97 11.48 -11.85
CA LYS A 234 4.41 11.71 -13.23
C LYS A 234 5.80 11.16 -13.35
N VAL A 235 6.02 10.32 -14.34
CA VAL A 235 7.38 9.84 -14.58
C VAL A 235 8.19 10.96 -15.21
N LYS A 236 9.35 11.25 -14.63
CA LYS A 236 10.34 12.09 -15.28
C LYS A 236 10.79 11.38 -16.55
N LYS A 237 10.35 11.86 -17.71
CA LYS A 237 10.95 11.45 -18.98
C LYS A 237 12.41 11.87 -18.90
N SER A 238 13.34 10.92 -18.89
CA SER A 238 14.76 11.27 -18.98
C SER A 238 14.93 12.05 -20.28
N VAL A 239 15.42 13.27 -20.17
CA VAL A 239 15.95 13.99 -21.32
C VAL A 239 17.23 13.22 -21.67
N ASP A 240 17.26 12.69 -22.89
CA ASP A 240 18.42 11.98 -23.46
C ASP A 240 19.69 12.85 -23.43
#